data_AF-A0AAE2JPE5-F1
#
_entry.id   AF-A0AAE2JPE5-F1
#
_cell.length_a   1.000
_cell.length_b   1.000
_cell.length_c   1.000
_cell.angle_alpha   90.00
_cell.angle_beta   90.00
_cell.angle_gamma   90.00
#
_symmetry.space_group_name_H-M   'P 1'
#
loop_
_entity.id
_entity.type
_entity.pdbx_description
1 polymer ?
#
loop_
_entity_poly.entity_id
_entity_poly.type
_entity_poly.pdbx_seq_one_letter_code
_entity_poly.pdbx_strand_id
1 'polypeptide(L)'
;MRSLKIERLPWMADFSFTTLKYEKRLYIPILKYLQEHPEVVDEACNELLEIYAHTQRFYAGKTHIRLGRGYKSSDEVITKNDDYAKAVYHHAVAAQMVNKGTIDIPHDVITSWGKNSNYNADYLVGVDMDVAIEDILLSAETIAPRQNEIQHSALESGEFLVLNRSWDGLLKVNAEAVTALNGFSIQEPENQDEARKILSEPLPAYRPMDNYNQLVLDKRKSPQSFRSRISRAWNILTTKYQ
;
A
#
# COMPACT_ATOMS: atom_id res chain seq x y z
N MET A 1 -2.38 -1.72 -14.47
CA MET A 1 -2.60 -0.28 -14.15
C MET A 1 -3.18 0.50 -15.31
N ARG A 2 -2.57 0.45 -16.52
CA ARG A 2 -3.21 1.00 -17.74
C ARG A 2 -4.60 0.41 -18.00
N SER A 3 -4.80 -0.88 -17.76
CA SER A 3 -6.11 -1.55 -17.80
C SER A 3 -7.16 -0.88 -16.89
N LEU A 4 -6.76 -0.48 -15.68
CA LEU A 4 -7.60 0.24 -14.71
C LEU A 4 -7.66 1.76 -14.96
N LYS A 5 -7.07 2.24 -16.07
CA LYS A 5 -6.93 3.65 -16.45
C LYS A 5 -6.25 4.50 -15.36
N ILE A 6 -5.29 3.92 -14.65
CA ILE A 6 -4.48 4.65 -13.67
C ILE A 6 -3.14 4.97 -14.32
N GLU A 7 -2.90 6.26 -14.51
CA GLU A 7 -1.66 6.80 -15.07
C GLU A 7 -0.90 7.53 -13.96
N ARG A 8 0.33 7.08 -13.68
CA ARG A 8 1.24 7.77 -12.76
C ARG A 8 2.35 8.46 -13.52
N LEU A 9 2.86 9.53 -12.94
CA LEU A 9 4.06 10.16 -13.44
C LEU A 9 5.24 9.18 -13.38
N PRO A 10 6.09 9.11 -14.42
CA PRO A 10 7.25 8.22 -14.45
C PRO A 10 8.24 8.39 -13.28
N TRP A 11 8.26 9.57 -12.65
CA TRP A 11 9.12 9.90 -11.50
C TRP A 11 8.46 9.72 -10.14
N MET A 12 7.17 9.35 -10.10
CA MET A 12 6.44 8.91 -8.89
C MET A 12 6.17 7.41 -8.98
N ALA A 13 7.25 6.66 -9.24
CA ALA A 13 7.18 5.21 -9.24
C ALA A 13 6.84 4.72 -7.84
N ASP A 14 5.90 3.76 -7.77
CA ASP A 14 5.58 3.04 -6.55
C ASP A 14 6.86 2.61 -5.83
N PHE A 15 6.89 2.85 -4.53
CA PHE A 15 8.08 2.63 -3.70
C PHE A 15 8.52 1.16 -3.77
N SER A 16 7.56 0.25 -3.90
CA SER A 16 7.77 -1.17 -4.17
C SER A 16 8.62 -1.46 -5.42
N PHE A 17 8.70 -0.57 -6.41
CA PHE A 17 9.55 -0.73 -7.59
C PHE A 17 10.92 -0.05 -7.45
N THR A 18 11.03 1.01 -6.65
CA THR A 18 12.28 1.77 -6.48
C THR A 18 13.22 1.15 -5.43
N THR A 19 12.68 0.31 -4.54
CA THR A 19 13.46 -0.44 -3.54
C THR A 19 13.98 -1.80 -3.99
N LEU A 20 13.67 -2.24 -5.21
CA LEU A 20 14.14 -3.51 -5.79
C LEU A 20 15.63 -3.50 -6.18
N LYS A 21 16.47 -2.79 -5.41
CA LYS A 21 17.93 -2.70 -5.63
C LYS A 21 18.63 -4.06 -5.61
N TYR A 22 18.02 -5.12 -5.04
CA TYR A 22 18.77 -6.31 -4.65
C TYR A 22 18.69 -7.54 -5.55
N GLU A 23 17.81 -7.63 -6.56
CA GLU A 23 17.74 -8.86 -7.37
C GLU A 23 17.42 -8.62 -8.86
N LYS A 24 18.11 -7.68 -9.53
CA LYS A 24 18.01 -7.48 -11.00
C LYS A 24 18.04 -8.80 -11.80
N ARG A 25 18.82 -9.79 -11.33
CA ARG A 25 18.93 -11.13 -11.94
C ARG A 25 17.63 -11.94 -11.94
N LEU A 26 16.70 -11.68 -11.02
CA LEU A 26 15.40 -12.37 -10.98
C LEU A 26 14.32 -11.66 -11.80
N TYR A 27 14.29 -10.33 -11.81
CA TYR A 27 13.23 -9.59 -12.52
C TYR A 27 13.49 -9.44 -14.01
N ILE A 28 14.75 -9.29 -14.44
CA ILE A 28 15.06 -9.10 -15.86
C ILE A 28 14.52 -10.26 -16.71
N PRO A 29 14.70 -11.55 -16.35
CA PRO A 29 14.10 -12.66 -17.09
C PRO A 29 12.57 -12.60 -17.13
N ILE A 30 11.91 -12.21 -16.03
CA ILE A 30 10.44 -12.08 -15.97
C ILE A 30 9.98 -10.97 -16.90
N LEU A 31 10.63 -9.80 -16.84
CA LEU A 31 10.29 -8.68 -17.72
C LEU A 31 10.53 -9.02 -19.19
N LYS A 32 11.62 -9.72 -19.52
CA LYS A 32 11.87 -10.21 -20.88
C LYS A 32 10.79 -11.20 -21.33
N TYR A 33 10.44 -12.16 -20.48
CA TYR A 33 9.37 -13.11 -20.77
C TYR A 33 8.04 -12.38 -21.03
N LEU A 34 7.65 -11.45 -20.17
CA LEU A 34 6.42 -10.67 -20.36
C LEU A 34 6.46 -9.74 -21.60
N GLN A 35 7.65 -9.33 -22.04
CA GLN A 35 7.84 -8.59 -23.29
C GLN A 35 7.71 -9.49 -24.52
N GLU A 36 8.20 -10.73 -24.44
CA GLU A 36 8.12 -11.75 -25.49
C GLU A 36 6.72 -12.40 -25.56
N HIS A 37 5.97 -12.36 -24.46
CA HIS A 37 4.64 -12.94 -24.27
C HIS A 37 3.59 -11.89 -23.86
N PRO A 38 3.26 -10.93 -24.74
CA PRO A 38 2.28 -9.89 -24.44
C PRO A 38 0.89 -10.46 -24.10
N GLU A 39 0.52 -11.61 -24.65
CA GLU A 39 -0.74 -12.31 -24.38
C GLU A 39 -0.92 -12.67 -22.90
N VAL A 40 0.17 -12.96 -22.20
CA VAL A 40 0.15 -13.26 -20.76
C VAL A 40 -0.14 -11.99 -19.95
N VAL A 41 0.39 -10.85 -20.40
CA VAL A 41 0.10 -9.55 -19.79
C VAL A 41 -1.36 -9.17 -20.03
N ASP A 42 -1.88 -9.42 -21.23
CA ASP A 42 -3.27 -9.15 -21.59
C ASP A 42 -4.23 -10.04 -20.79
N GLU A 43 -3.96 -11.34 -20.66
CA GLU A 43 -4.76 -12.25 -19.82
C GLU A 43 -4.78 -11.78 -18.36
N ALA A 44 -3.61 -11.46 -17.78
CA ALA A 44 -3.54 -10.95 -16.42
C ALA A 44 -4.29 -9.62 -16.25
N CYS A 45 -4.24 -8.74 -17.27
CA CYS A 45 -5.00 -7.50 -17.26
C CYS A 45 -6.51 -7.74 -17.32
N ASN A 46 -6.96 -8.70 -18.13
CA ASN A 46 -8.37 -9.07 -18.24
C ASN A 46 -8.87 -9.69 -16.93
N GLU A 47 -8.11 -10.60 -16.32
CA GLU A 47 -8.45 -11.20 -15.02
C GLU A 47 -8.57 -10.12 -13.94
N LEU A 48 -7.66 -9.15 -13.90
CA LEU A 48 -7.75 -8.03 -12.98
C LEU A 48 -9.01 -7.17 -13.19
N LEU A 49 -9.41 -6.95 -14.44
CA LEU A 49 -10.64 -6.23 -14.78
C LEU A 49 -11.89 -7.01 -14.38
N GLU A 50 -11.89 -8.33 -14.54
CA GLU A 50 -12.97 -9.20 -14.10
C GLU A 50 -13.12 -9.20 -12.58
N ILE A 51 -12.00 -9.29 -11.84
CA ILE A 51 -11.97 -9.16 -10.38
C ILE A 51 -12.56 -7.81 -9.97
N TYR A 52 -12.08 -6.72 -10.56
CA TYR A 52 -12.59 -5.39 -10.27
C TYR A 52 -14.11 -5.30 -10.56
N ALA A 53 -14.56 -5.73 -11.74
CA ALA A 53 -15.97 -5.72 -12.10
C ALA A 53 -16.84 -6.60 -11.17
N HIS A 54 -16.30 -7.71 -10.67
CA HIS A 54 -16.96 -8.51 -9.64
C HIS A 54 -17.09 -7.73 -8.32
N THR A 55 -16.01 -7.15 -7.82
CA THR A 55 -15.99 -6.31 -6.62
C THR A 55 -17.00 -5.16 -6.72
N GLN A 56 -17.02 -4.45 -7.85
CA GLN A 56 -17.96 -3.34 -8.08
C GLN A 56 -19.43 -3.79 -8.08
N ARG A 57 -19.72 -4.97 -8.64
CA ARG A 57 -21.08 -5.56 -8.58
C ARG A 57 -21.47 -5.98 -7.17
N PHE A 58 -20.54 -6.54 -6.39
CA PHE A 58 -20.81 -6.95 -5.01
C PHE A 58 -21.20 -5.76 -4.12
N TYR A 59 -20.52 -4.62 -4.29
CA TYR A 59 -20.82 -3.39 -3.55
C TYR A 59 -21.82 -2.46 -4.25
N ALA A 60 -22.54 -2.94 -5.27
CA ALA A 60 -23.53 -2.14 -5.98
C ALA A 60 -24.56 -1.54 -5.01
N GLY A 61 -24.84 -0.24 -5.16
CA GLY A 61 -25.72 0.53 -4.27
C GLY A 61 -25.01 1.20 -3.09
N LYS A 62 -23.71 0.95 -2.87
CA LYS A 62 -22.87 1.73 -1.97
C LYS A 62 -21.99 2.69 -2.76
N THR A 63 -21.78 3.89 -2.23
CA THR A 63 -20.85 4.87 -2.82
C THR A 63 -19.52 4.90 -2.09
N HIS A 64 -19.53 4.68 -0.77
CA HIS A 64 -18.35 4.72 0.09
C HIS A 64 -18.38 3.61 1.14
N ILE A 65 -17.20 3.29 1.67
CA ILE A 65 -17.00 2.41 2.82
C ILE A 65 -15.94 3.03 3.75
N ARG A 66 -16.20 3.02 5.05
CA ARG A 66 -15.23 3.47 6.06
C ARG A 66 -14.13 2.42 6.18
N LEU A 67 -12.90 2.81 5.89
CA LEU A 67 -11.71 1.97 6.01
C LEU A 67 -10.63 2.68 6.81
N GLY A 68 -9.73 1.89 7.38
CA GLY A 68 -8.60 2.41 8.13
C GLY A 68 -7.27 1.77 7.74
N ARG A 69 -6.20 2.55 7.86
CA ARG A 69 -4.82 2.13 7.62
C ARG A 69 -3.93 2.54 8.78
N GLY A 70 -3.20 1.58 9.34
CA GLY A 70 -2.20 1.82 10.38
C GLY A 70 -0.79 2.03 9.80
N TYR A 71 -0.01 2.91 10.43
CA TYR A 71 1.41 3.11 10.16
C TYR A 71 2.25 2.73 11.39
N LYS A 72 3.23 1.86 11.18
CA LYS A 72 4.19 1.45 12.20
C LYS A 72 5.43 2.33 12.14
N SER A 73 6.06 2.54 13.29
CA SER A 73 7.45 2.96 13.35
C SER A 73 8.36 1.75 13.17
N SER A 74 9.51 1.94 12.53
CA SER A 74 10.57 0.92 12.55
C SER A 74 11.38 1.05 13.83
N ASP A 75 11.28 0.08 14.74
CA ASP A 75 12.11 0.02 15.96
C ASP A 75 13.60 -0.30 15.67
N GLU A 76 13.96 -0.67 14.44
CA GLU A 76 15.32 -1.07 14.08
C GLU A 76 16.10 0.04 13.34
N VAL A 77 17.06 0.63 14.05
CA VAL A 77 18.22 1.39 13.55
C VAL A 77 17.88 2.54 12.58
N ILE A 78 17.46 3.63 13.20
CA ILE A 78 17.28 4.98 12.63
C ILE A 78 18.57 5.44 11.93
N THR A 79 18.58 5.41 10.60
CA THR A 79 19.52 6.22 9.82
C THR A 79 18.90 7.58 9.55
N LYS A 80 18.94 8.46 10.55
CA LYS A 80 18.78 9.94 10.50
C LYS A 80 17.57 10.58 9.77
N ASN A 81 16.73 9.83 9.08
CA ASN A 81 15.57 10.33 8.34
C ASN A 81 14.30 9.65 8.87
N ASP A 82 13.64 10.38 9.76
CA ASP A 82 12.26 10.30 10.26
C ASP A 82 11.46 9.01 10.07
N ASP A 83 11.07 8.46 11.21
CA ASP A 83 9.97 7.55 11.42
C ASP A 83 8.71 8.03 10.68
N TYR A 84 8.33 7.31 9.64
CA TYR A 84 7.23 7.69 8.75
C TYR A 84 5.90 7.90 9.48
N ALA A 85 5.60 7.08 10.51
CA ALA A 85 4.39 7.25 11.30
C ALA A 85 4.43 8.60 12.05
N LYS A 86 5.57 8.93 12.69
CA LYS A 86 5.77 10.25 13.32
C LYS A 86 5.59 11.39 12.33
N ALA A 87 6.18 11.29 11.14
CA ALA A 87 6.06 12.33 10.12
C ALA A 87 4.59 12.54 9.70
N VAL A 88 3.83 11.48 9.43
CA VAL A 88 2.40 11.57 9.08
C VAL A 88 1.60 12.28 10.16
N TYR A 89 1.79 11.89 11.43
CA TYR A 89 1.08 12.53 12.55
C TYR A 89 1.52 13.98 12.75
N HIS A 90 2.82 14.28 12.61
CA HIS A 90 3.34 15.63 12.75
C HIS A 90 2.78 16.59 11.68
N HIS A 91 2.75 16.14 10.42
CA HIS A 91 2.10 16.88 9.33
C HIS A 91 0.62 17.09 9.58
N ALA A 92 -0.09 16.10 10.15
CA ALA A 92 -1.50 16.22 10.48
C ALA A 92 -1.75 17.31 11.54
N VAL A 93 -1.02 17.28 12.65
CA VAL A 93 -1.11 18.30 13.72
C VAL A 93 -0.75 19.68 13.17
N ALA A 94 0.33 19.78 12.37
CA ALA A 94 0.72 21.03 11.73
C ALA A 94 -0.37 21.57 10.78
N ALA A 95 -1.00 20.70 9.99
CA ALA A 95 -2.09 21.07 9.09
C ALA A 95 -3.34 21.54 9.84
N GLN A 96 -3.66 20.94 10.99
CA GLN A 96 -4.73 21.41 11.87
C GLN A 96 -4.40 22.79 12.43
N MET A 97 -3.17 23.00 12.95
CA MET A 97 -2.74 24.26 13.55
C MET A 97 -2.83 25.47 12.60
N VAL A 98 -2.62 25.25 11.30
CA VAL A 98 -2.68 26.31 10.28
C VAL A 98 -3.98 26.32 9.47
N ASN A 99 -4.98 25.52 9.86
CA ASN A 99 -6.26 25.37 9.18
C ASN A 99 -6.15 24.97 7.70
N LYS A 100 -5.16 24.13 7.34
CA LYS A 100 -5.01 23.59 5.98
C LYS A 100 -6.04 22.50 5.67
N GLY A 101 -6.58 21.84 6.71
CA GLY A 101 -7.64 20.82 6.62
C GLY A 101 -7.20 19.46 6.08
N THR A 102 -6.19 19.40 5.22
CA THR A 102 -5.70 18.13 4.64
C THR A 102 -4.18 18.03 4.60
N ILE A 103 -3.69 16.80 4.60
CA ILE A 103 -2.30 16.44 4.30
C ILE A 103 -2.24 15.51 3.10
N ASP A 104 -1.09 15.50 2.42
CA ASP A 104 -0.83 14.66 1.25
C ASP A 104 0.15 13.56 1.64
N ILE A 105 -0.30 12.31 1.62
CA ILE A 105 0.46 11.15 2.10
C ILE A 105 0.93 10.30 0.90
N PRO A 106 2.25 10.09 0.68
CA PRO A 106 2.74 9.28 -0.43
C PRO A 106 2.35 7.80 -0.31
N HIS A 107 1.61 7.27 -1.28
CA HIS A 107 1.12 5.88 -1.31
C HIS A 107 1.39 5.21 -2.65
N ASP A 108 1.67 3.91 -2.63
CA ASP A 108 1.70 3.08 -3.83
C ASP A 108 0.32 3.05 -4.51
N VAL A 109 0.27 2.63 -5.77
CA VAL A 109 -0.97 2.50 -6.54
C VAL A 109 -1.96 1.55 -5.87
N ILE A 110 -1.47 0.48 -5.25
CA ILE A 110 -2.29 -0.50 -4.54
C ILE A 110 -1.86 -0.50 -3.07
N THR A 111 -2.81 -0.29 -2.18
CA THR A 111 -2.57 -0.28 -0.74
C THR A 111 -3.57 -1.17 -0.02
N SER A 112 -3.14 -1.78 1.08
CA SER A 112 -3.98 -2.65 1.92
C SER A 112 -4.61 -1.88 3.08
N TRP A 113 -5.90 -2.04 3.29
CA TRP A 113 -6.69 -1.34 4.31
C TRP A 113 -7.54 -2.33 5.10
N GLY A 114 -7.82 -2.01 6.35
CA GLY A 114 -8.75 -2.75 7.22
C GLY A 114 -10.05 -1.99 7.44
N LYS A 115 -10.97 -2.57 8.21
CA LYS A 115 -12.21 -1.90 8.66
C LYS A 115 -11.97 -0.75 9.65
N ASN A 116 -10.80 -0.73 10.27
CA ASN A 116 -10.32 0.35 11.14
C ASN A 116 -8.80 0.43 11.00
N SER A 117 -8.17 1.49 11.52
CA SER A 117 -6.71 1.65 11.49
C SER A 117 -5.98 0.98 12.65
N ASN A 118 -6.70 0.54 13.69
CA ASN A 118 -6.15 0.00 14.93
C ASN A 118 -6.27 -1.53 15.03
N TYR A 119 -5.91 -2.23 13.95
CA TYR A 119 -6.00 -3.70 13.87
C TYR A 119 -4.75 -4.41 14.42
N ASN A 120 -3.71 -3.68 14.84
CA ASN A 120 -2.51 -4.24 15.48
C ASN A 120 -1.91 -3.22 16.48
N ALA A 121 -1.51 -3.71 17.65
CA ALA A 121 -0.92 -2.91 18.73
C ALA A 121 0.41 -2.21 18.38
N ASP A 122 1.11 -2.68 17.34
CA ASP A 122 2.38 -2.06 16.90
C ASP A 122 2.16 -0.81 16.02
N TYR A 123 0.92 -0.52 15.59
CA TYR A 123 0.65 0.70 14.83
C TYR A 123 0.64 1.91 15.76
N LEU A 124 1.36 2.96 15.40
CA LEU A 124 1.45 4.19 16.22
C LEU A 124 0.52 5.28 15.71
N VAL A 125 0.20 5.26 14.42
CA VAL A 125 -0.63 6.27 13.77
C VAL A 125 -1.64 5.57 12.89
N GLY A 126 -2.89 6.00 12.98
CA GLY A 126 -4.01 5.51 12.20
C GLY A 126 -4.58 6.58 11.30
N VAL A 127 -5.07 6.17 10.14
CA VAL A 127 -5.90 7.00 9.26
C VAL A 127 -7.18 6.24 8.99
N ASP A 128 -8.33 6.80 9.38
CA ASP A 128 -9.65 6.27 9.07
C ASP A 128 -10.39 7.24 8.13
N MET A 129 -10.82 6.77 6.97
CA MET A 129 -11.50 7.60 5.97
C MET A 129 -12.61 6.84 5.22
N ASP A 130 -13.53 7.60 4.64
CA ASP A 130 -14.52 7.05 3.72
C ASP A 130 -13.87 6.89 2.34
N VAL A 131 -13.66 5.64 1.93
CA VAL A 131 -13.07 5.28 0.65
C VAL A 131 -14.19 5.03 -0.36
N ALA A 132 -14.07 5.60 -1.55
CA ALA A 132 -15.04 5.38 -2.60
C ALA A 132 -15.02 3.92 -3.08
N ILE A 133 -16.19 3.33 -3.32
CA ILE A 133 -16.30 1.93 -3.78
C ILE A 133 -15.57 1.71 -5.12
N GLU A 134 -15.55 2.73 -5.98
CA GLU A 134 -14.85 2.70 -7.27
C GLU A 134 -13.32 2.54 -7.12
N ASP A 135 -12.78 2.85 -5.95
CA ASP A 135 -11.36 2.70 -5.62
C ASP A 135 -11.05 1.36 -4.96
N ILE A 136 -12.05 0.54 -4.65
CA ILE A 136 -11.82 -0.81 -4.10
C ILE A 136 -11.54 -1.78 -5.25
N LEU A 137 -10.31 -2.30 -5.30
CA LEU A 137 -9.91 -3.32 -6.28
C LEU A 137 -10.55 -4.67 -5.95
N LEU A 138 -10.33 -5.14 -4.73
CA LEU A 138 -10.88 -6.38 -4.20
C LEU A 138 -10.88 -6.36 -2.67
N SER A 139 -11.79 -7.08 -2.04
CA SER A 139 -11.83 -7.26 -0.59
C SER A 139 -11.87 -8.74 -0.22
N ALA A 140 -11.55 -9.05 1.04
CA ALA A 140 -11.62 -10.41 1.55
C ALA A 140 -13.06 -10.98 1.48
N GLU A 141 -14.07 -10.12 1.40
CA GLU A 141 -15.48 -10.51 1.28
C GLU A 141 -15.86 -10.90 -0.17
N THR A 142 -15.09 -10.46 -1.16
CA THR A 142 -15.37 -10.69 -2.59
C THR A 142 -14.57 -11.83 -3.21
N ILE A 143 -13.65 -12.44 -2.46
CA ILE A 143 -12.81 -13.53 -2.96
C ILE A 143 -12.88 -14.72 -2.02
N ALA A 144 -13.20 -15.90 -2.57
CA ALA A 144 -13.18 -17.13 -1.80
C ALA A 144 -11.73 -17.56 -1.50
N PRO A 145 -11.44 -18.09 -0.30
CA PRO A 145 -10.16 -18.73 -0.04
C PRO A 145 -9.98 -19.91 -1.00
N ARG A 146 -8.74 -20.14 -1.43
CA ARG A 146 -8.42 -21.24 -2.34
C ARG A 146 -8.48 -22.55 -1.54
N GLN A 147 -9.59 -23.29 -1.64
CA GLN A 147 -9.85 -24.62 -1.06
C GLN A 147 -9.53 -24.78 0.43
N ASN A 148 -10.55 -24.87 1.32
CA ASN A 148 -10.56 -25.42 2.70
C ASN A 148 -9.37 -25.18 3.67
N GLU A 149 -8.36 -24.40 3.30
CA GLU A 149 -7.14 -24.17 4.05
C GLU A 149 -7.06 -22.68 4.35
N ILE A 150 -7.38 -22.33 5.60
CA ILE A 150 -7.38 -20.96 6.12
C ILE A 150 -6.03 -20.25 5.87
N GLN A 151 -4.93 -21.02 5.77
CA GLN A 151 -3.56 -20.52 5.55
C GLN A 151 -3.28 -20.07 4.10
N HIS A 152 -4.22 -20.23 3.17
CA HIS A 152 -4.08 -19.87 1.75
C HIS A 152 -5.13 -18.87 1.26
N SER A 153 -5.63 -18.05 2.17
CA SER A 153 -6.50 -16.92 1.82
C SER A 153 -5.74 -15.90 0.96
N ALA A 154 -6.39 -15.41 -0.11
CA ALA A 154 -5.80 -14.40 -0.99
C ALA A 154 -5.64 -13.04 -0.29
N LEU A 155 -6.47 -12.78 0.72
CA LEU A 155 -6.45 -11.63 1.61
C LEU A 155 -6.68 -12.08 3.06
N GLU A 156 -6.20 -11.28 4.00
CA GLU A 156 -6.53 -11.45 5.42
C GLU A 156 -8.00 -11.09 5.68
N SER A 157 -8.60 -11.68 6.72
CA SER A 157 -10.00 -11.41 7.06
C SER A 157 -10.23 -9.93 7.33
N GLY A 158 -11.11 -9.30 6.56
CA GLY A 158 -11.44 -7.87 6.69
C GLY A 158 -10.49 -6.93 5.96
N GLU A 159 -9.57 -7.45 5.15
CA GLU A 159 -8.67 -6.67 4.30
C GLU A 159 -9.34 -6.21 3.00
N PHE A 160 -8.96 -5.00 2.56
CA PHE A 160 -9.36 -4.35 1.33
C PHE A 160 -8.11 -3.89 0.58
N LEU A 161 -8.04 -4.19 -0.72
CA LEU A 161 -7.05 -3.57 -1.60
C LEU A 161 -7.67 -2.34 -2.24
N VAL A 162 -7.07 -1.19 -1.97
CA VAL A 162 -7.53 0.14 -2.39
C VAL A 162 -6.57 0.70 -3.44
N LEU A 163 -7.14 1.24 -4.50
CA LEU A 163 -6.46 1.90 -5.60
C LEU A 163 -6.24 3.38 -5.26
N ASN A 164 -4.99 3.81 -5.27
CA ASN A 164 -4.67 5.23 -5.31
C ASN A 164 -4.61 5.68 -6.78
N ARG A 165 -5.70 6.32 -7.23
CA ARG A 165 -5.85 6.83 -8.60
C ARG A 165 -5.13 8.17 -8.84
N SER A 166 -4.56 8.80 -7.82
CA SER A 166 -3.84 10.06 -7.99
C SER A 166 -2.60 9.88 -8.86
N TRP A 167 -2.47 10.75 -9.86
CA TRP A 167 -1.38 10.74 -10.84
C TRP A 167 -0.01 11.07 -10.21
N ASP A 168 -0.02 11.85 -9.13
CA ASP A 168 1.15 12.26 -8.34
C ASP A 168 1.52 11.25 -7.24
N GLY A 169 0.72 10.20 -7.06
CA GLY A 169 0.92 9.18 -6.03
C GLY A 169 0.63 9.65 -4.60
N LEU A 170 -0.04 10.79 -4.43
CA LEU A 170 -0.39 11.33 -3.13
C LEU A 170 -1.84 11.02 -2.78
N LEU A 171 -2.03 10.43 -1.60
CA LEU A 171 -3.34 10.27 -0.99
C LEU A 171 -3.65 11.51 -0.15
N LYS A 172 -4.69 12.25 -0.54
CA LYS A 172 -5.15 13.41 0.22
C LYS A 172 -6.02 12.94 1.39
N VAL A 173 -5.61 13.26 2.61
CA VAL A 173 -6.27 12.82 3.84
C VAL A 173 -6.67 14.03 4.67
N ASN A 174 -7.87 14.02 5.25
CA ASN A 174 -8.26 15.03 6.23
C ASN A 174 -7.32 14.92 7.44
N ALA A 175 -6.71 16.03 7.86
CA ALA A 175 -5.79 16.04 8.98
C ALA A 175 -6.44 15.54 10.29
N GLU A 176 -7.76 15.73 10.46
CA GLU A 176 -8.54 15.23 11.62
C GLU A 176 -8.78 13.71 11.57
N ALA A 177 -8.66 13.09 10.40
CA ALA A 177 -8.78 11.65 10.23
C ALA A 177 -7.52 10.88 10.67
N VAL A 178 -6.44 11.60 10.99
CA VAL A 178 -5.17 11.05 11.45
C VAL A 178 -5.17 11.03 12.98
N THR A 179 -5.00 9.84 13.57
CA THR A 179 -5.04 9.66 15.03
C THR A 179 -3.77 9.00 15.54
N ALA A 180 -3.27 9.46 16.68
CA ALA A 180 -2.29 8.70 17.45
C ALA A 180 -2.94 7.46 18.06
N LEU A 181 -2.24 6.33 18.01
CA LEU A 181 -2.68 5.04 18.53
C LEU A 181 -1.75 4.57 19.66
N ASN A 182 -2.25 3.69 20.52
CA ASN A 182 -1.42 2.96 21.50
C ASN A 182 -0.58 3.87 22.43
N GLY A 183 -1.11 5.04 22.80
CA GLY A 183 -0.44 6.00 23.70
C GLY A 183 0.73 6.76 23.04
N PHE A 184 0.89 6.64 21.73
CA PHE A 184 1.88 7.37 20.95
C PHE A 184 1.67 8.89 21.08
N SER A 185 2.77 9.63 21.19
CA SER A 185 2.79 11.09 21.17
C SER A 185 4.11 11.57 20.60
N ILE A 186 4.11 12.80 20.11
CA ILE A 186 5.29 13.54 19.64
C ILE A 186 5.28 14.93 20.26
N GLN A 187 6.41 15.63 20.16
CA GLN A 187 6.40 17.07 20.35
C GLN A 187 5.63 17.71 19.19
N GLU A 188 4.55 18.40 19.51
CA GLU A 188 3.75 19.15 18.55
C GLU A 188 4.42 20.49 18.22
N PRO A 189 4.17 21.09 17.03
CA PRO A 189 4.70 22.41 16.70
C PRO A 189 4.22 23.45 17.73
N GLU A 190 5.12 24.34 18.14
CA GLU A 190 4.81 25.33 19.18
C GLU A 190 3.98 26.50 18.64
N ASN A 191 4.05 26.75 17.34
CA ASN A 191 3.41 27.88 16.69
C ASN A 191 3.16 27.64 15.20
N GLN A 192 2.40 28.55 14.58
CA GLN A 192 2.03 28.45 13.17
C GLN A 192 3.23 28.54 12.21
N ASP A 193 4.32 29.20 12.58
CA ASP A 193 5.49 29.33 11.69
C ASP A 193 6.26 28.02 11.64
N GLU A 194 6.40 27.34 12.76
CA GLU A 194 6.93 25.98 12.82
C GLU A 194 6.03 25.00 12.06
N ALA A 195 4.71 25.07 12.26
CA ALA A 195 3.75 24.25 11.53
C ALA A 195 3.86 24.46 10.01
N ARG A 196 3.99 25.71 9.54
CA ARG A 196 4.22 26.01 8.12
C ARG A 196 5.55 25.45 7.61
N LYS A 197 6.60 25.47 8.43
CA LYS A 197 7.89 24.88 8.08
C LYS A 197 7.78 23.37 7.91
N ILE A 198 7.13 22.66 8.84
CA ILE A 198 6.87 21.21 8.73
C ILE A 198 6.12 20.90 7.43
N LEU A 199 5.06 21.66 7.12
CA LEU A 199 4.25 21.46 5.92
C LEU A 199 4.96 21.87 4.61
N SER A 200 6.05 22.62 4.69
CA SER A 200 6.87 22.99 3.53
C SER A 200 7.78 21.85 3.07
N GLU A 201 8.02 20.88 3.96
CA GLU A 201 8.79 19.69 3.67
C GLU A 201 7.84 18.55 3.27
N PRO A 202 8.09 17.85 2.15
CA PRO A 202 7.28 16.70 1.79
C PRO A 202 7.43 15.59 2.83
N LEU A 203 6.36 14.83 3.06
CA LEU A 203 6.47 13.61 3.85
C LEU A 203 7.56 12.69 3.27
N PRO A 204 8.35 12.02 4.11
CA PRO A 204 9.29 11.01 3.62
C PRO A 204 8.51 9.95 2.84
N ALA A 205 9.12 9.35 1.82
CA ALA A 205 8.47 8.27 1.08
C ALA A 205 8.14 7.11 2.04
N TYR A 206 6.90 6.61 1.99
CA TYR A 206 6.49 5.46 2.78
C TYR A 206 7.41 4.29 2.49
N ARG A 207 8.12 3.82 3.51
CA ARG A 207 8.83 2.56 3.47
C ARG A 207 7.97 1.55 4.25
N PRO A 208 7.14 0.72 3.60
CA PRO A 208 6.64 -0.46 4.29
C PRO A 208 7.88 -1.17 4.83
N MET A 209 7.92 -1.42 6.14
CA MET A 209 9.12 -1.86 6.88
C MET A 209 10.02 -2.77 6.06
N ASP A 210 11.33 -2.67 6.34
CA ASP A 210 12.39 -3.58 5.91
C ASP A 210 12.11 -5.08 6.13
N ASN A 211 10.91 -5.49 6.55
CA ASN A 211 10.35 -6.80 6.25
C ASN A 211 10.29 -7.13 4.77
N TYR A 212 10.34 -6.16 3.84
CA TYR A 212 10.66 -6.51 2.45
C TYR A 212 12.09 -7.04 2.36
N ASN A 213 13.06 -6.45 3.06
CA ASN A 213 14.42 -6.98 3.16
C ASN A 213 14.48 -8.28 3.99
N GLN A 214 13.68 -8.49 5.05
CA GLN A 214 13.62 -9.80 5.70
C GLN A 214 12.92 -10.85 4.82
N LEU A 215 11.82 -10.54 4.12
CA LEU A 215 11.19 -11.46 3.16
C LEU A 215 12.10 -11.72 1.95
N VAL A 216 12.85 -10.72 1.47
CA VAL A 216 13.80 -10.81 0.34
C VAL A 216 15.11 -11.51 0.71
N LEU A 217 15.61 -11.30 1.93
CA LEU A 217 16.90 -11.81 2.39
C LEU A 217 16.79 -12.99 3.35
N ASP A 218 15.59 -13.40 3.76
CA ASP A 218 15.41 -14.65 4.49
C ASP A 218 15.71 -15.81 3.54
N LYS A 219 16.96 -16.28 3.63
CA LYS A 219 17.48 -17.46 2.93
C LYS A 219 16.83 -18.76 3.41
N ARG A 220 16.02 -18.73 4.47
CA ARG A 220 15.20 -19.89 4.83
C ARG A 220 14.23 -20.15 3.67
N LYS A 221 14.06 -21.41 3.28
CA LYS A 221 13.06 -21.87 2.30
C LYS A 221 11.63 -21.70 2.82
N SER A 222 11.33 -20.57 3.45
CA SER A 222 9.98 -20.22 3.83
C SER A 222 9.17 -20.02 2.54
N PRO A 223 7.98 -20.63 2.40
CA PRO A 223 7.08 -20.34 1.28
C PRO A 223 6.70 -18.85 1.21
N GLN A 224 7.00 -18.06 2.24
CA GLN A 224 6.76 -16.63 2.29
C GLN A 224 7.94 -15.78 1.80
N SER A 225 9.16 -16.31 1.60
CA SER A 225 10.28 -15.48 1.13
C SER A 225 10.04 -14.95 -0.29
N PHE A 226 10.56 -13.76 -0.59
CA PHE A 226 10.40 -13.09 -1.87
C PHE A 226 10.88 -13.94 -3.04
N ARG A 227 12.07 -14.55 -2.90
CA ARG A 227 12.62 -15.47 -3.90
C ARG A 227 11.69 -16.66 -4.12
N SER A 228 11.06 -17.18 -3.07
CA SER A 228 10.06 -18.25 -3.17
C SER A 228 8.80 -17.78 -3.89
N ARG A 229 8.29 -16.58 -3.57
CA ARG A 229 7.13 -15.96 -4.25
C ARG A 229 7.41 -15.70 -5.73
N ILE A 230 8.60 -15.18 -6.08
CA ILE A 230 9.01 -14.95 -7.45
C ILE A 230 9.24 -16.26 -8.21
N SER A 231 9.89 -17.25 -7.59
CA SER A 231 10.05 -18.57 -8.20
C SER A 231 8.70 -19.25 -8.42
N ARG A 232 7.76 -19.09 -7.48
CA ARG A 232 6.38 -19.59 -7.61
C ARG A 232 5.63 -18.86 -8.71
N ALA A 233 5.73 -17.53 -8.79
CA ALA A 233 5.14 -16.74 -9.87
C ALA A 233 5.71 -17.17 -11.23
N TRP A 234 7.04 -17.31 -11.34
CA TRP A 234 7.71 -17.81 -12.53
C TRP A 234 7.24 -19.23 -12.91
N ASN A 235 7.15 -20.14 -11.95
CA ASN A 235 6.64 -21.49 -12.19
C ASN A 235 5.18 -21.45 -12.67
N ILE A 236 4.30 -20.63 -12.08
CA ILE A 236 2.92 -20.48 -12.55
C ILE A 236 2.90 -19.97 -13.98
N LEU A 237 3.65 -18.91 -14.28
CA LEU A 237 3.74 -18.35 -15.63
C LEU A 237 4.25 -19.40 -16.64
N THR A 238 5.27 -20.18 -16.28
CA THR A 238 5.90 -21.14 -17.20
C THR A 238 5.21 -22.50 -17.26
N THR A 239 4.28 -22.83 -16.36
CA THR A 239 3.54 -24.12 -16.38
C THR A 239 2.08 -23.97 -16.77
N LYS A 240 1.45 -22.81 -16.53
CA LYS A 240 0.06 -22.52 -16.96
C LYS A 240 -0.02 -22.15 -18.45
N TYR A 241 1.06 -21.62 -19.03
CA TYR A 241 1.12 -21.12 -20.41
C TYR A 241 2.06 -21.91 -21.35
N GLN A 242 2.28 -23.20 -21.06
CA GLN A 242 2.85 -24.19 -21.99
C GLN A 242 1.74 -24.97 -22.69
#